data_AF-A0A074W151-F1
#
_entry.id   AF-A0A074W151-F1
#
_cell.length_a   1.000
_cell.length_b   1.000
_cell.length_c   1.000
_cell.angle_alpha   90.00
_cell.angle_beta   90.00
_cell.angle_gamma   90.00
#
_symmetry.space_group_name_H-M   'P 1'
#
loop_
_entity.id
_entity.type
_entity.pdbx_description
1 polymer ?
#
loop_
_entity_poly.entity_id
_entity_poly.type
_entity_poly.pdbx_seq_one_letter_code
_entity_poly.pdbx_strand_id
1 'polypeptide(L)'
;MNFVFPIRIAQVIIAIIVLATSAYVTSAFHNGSPSSINFLVFSSVWTLLALIYLSLTSWKLERFAHPWIICGVESLTMLFWFAGFIAAA
;
A
#
# COMPACT_ATOMS: atom_id res chain seq x y z
N MET A 1 14.01 17.72 -12.89
CA MET A 1 13.43 16.37 -13.07
C MET A 1 12.57 16.06 -11.85
N ASN A 2 11.26 15.93 -12.00
CA ASN A 2 10.35 15.72 -10.86
C ASN A 2 10.53 14.29 -10.33
N PHE A 3 11.37 14.13 -9.30
CA PHE A 3 11.73 12.85 -8.65
C PHE A 3 10.54 12.08 -8.06
N VAL A 4 9.37 12.72 -7.97
CA VAL A 4 8.14 12.17 -7.38
C VAL A 4 7.46 11.14 -8.30
N PHE A 5 7.64 11.22 -9.62
CA PHE A 5 7.05 10.25 -10.55
C PHE A 5 7.70 8.86 -10.48
N PRO A 6 9.05 8.72 -10.56
CA PRO A 6 9.67 7.41 -10.50
C PRO A 6 9.48 6.72 -9.14
N ILE A 7 9.41 7.47 -8.04
CA ILE A 7 9.24 6.88 -6.70
C ILE A 7 7.84 6.28 -6.51
N ARG A 8 6.79 6.91 -7.06
CA ARG A 8 5.44 6.33 -7.06
C ARG A 8 5.37 5.04 -7.86
N ILE A 9 6.04 4.99 -9.02
CA ILE A 9 6.10 3.77 -9.85
C ILE A 9 6.76 2.63 -9.07
N ALA A 10 7.88 2.91 -8.40
CA ALA A 10 8.56 1.91 -7.55
C ALA A 10 7.63 1.42 -6.42
N GLN A 11 6.90 2.33 -5.77
CA GLN A 11 5.94 1.98 -4.71
C GLN A 11 4.81 1.07 -5.23
N VAL A 12 4.27 1.32 -6.44
CA VAL A 12 3.28 0.43 -7.08
C VAL A 12 3.86 -0.95 -7.32
N ILE A 13 5.05 -1.03 -7.93
CA ILE A 13 5.68 -2.31 -8.29
C ILE A 13 5.91 -3.16 -7.03
N ILE A 14 6.48 -2.56 -5.98
CA ILE A 14 6.76 -3.26 -4.72
C ILE A 14 5.46 -3.74 -4.06
N ALA A 15 4.42 -2.89 -4.00
CA ALA A 15 3.13 -3.27 -3.43
C ALA A 15 2.48 -4.44 -4.19
N ILE A 16 2.58 -4.48 -5.52
CA ILE A 16 2.06 -5.59 -6.34
C ILE A 16 2.83 -6.89 -6.09
N ILE A 17 4.16 -6.82 -5.96
CA ILE A 17 4.98 -8.01 -5.69
C ILE A 17 4.57 -8.63 -4.35
N VAL A 18 4.46 -7.81 -3.29
CA VAL A 18 4.05 -8.30 -1.97
C VAL A 18 2.62 -8.81 -1.98
N LEU A 19 1.69 -8.15 -2.71
CA LEU A 19 0.33 -8.65 -2.89
C LEU A 19 0.32 -10.03 -3.54
N ALA A 20 1.08 -10.21 -4.63
CA ALA A 20 1.14 -11.47 -5.35
C ALA A 20 1.74 -12.59 -4.48
N THR A 21 2.83 -12.32 -3.77
CA THR A 21 3.46 -13.30 -2.87
C THR A 21 2.55 -13.63 -1.68
N SER A 22 1.97 -12.64 -1.02
CA SER A 22 1.08 -12.88 0.13
C SER A 22 -0.21 -13.60 -0.27
N ALA A 23 -0.80 -13.27 -1.42
CA ALA A 23 -1.96 -13.98 -1.96
C ALA A 23 -1.64 -15.44 -2.32
N TYR A 24 -0.46 -15.69 -2.90
CA TYR A 24 -0.01 -17.05 -3.19
C TYR A 24 0.20 -17.89 -1.92
N VAL A 25 0.79 -17.28 -0.88
CA VAL A 25 0.96 -17.96 0.41
C VAL A 25 -0.41 -18.25 1.03
N THR A 26 -1.33 -17.27 1.08
CA THR A 26 -2.70 -17.45 1.59
C THR A 26 -3.44 -18.58 0.86
N SER A 27 -3.33 -18.67 -0.47
CA SER A 27 -4.01 -19.72 -1.25
C SER A 27 -3.44 -21.13 -1.04
N ALA A 28 -2.19 -21.25 -0.62
CA ALA A 28 -1.58 -22.53 -0.26
C ALA A 28 -2.10 -23.06 1.10
N PHE A 29 -2.60 -22.20 1.98
CA PHE A 29 -3.13 -22.60 3.29
C PHE A 29 -4.62 -22.97 3.23
N HIS A 30 -4.92 -24.26 3.14
CA HIS A 30 -6.30 -24.78 3.12
C HIS A 30 -7.04 -24.73 4.48
N ASN A 31 -6.32 -24.66 5.61
CA ASN A 31 -6.89 -24.79 6.97
C ASN A 31 -6.86 -23.48 7.79
N GLY A 32 -6.93 -22.34 7.11
CA GLY A 32 -6.88 -21.02 7.74
C GLY A 32 -5.49 -20.41 7.62
N SER A 33 -5.38 -19.39 6.79
CA SER A 33 -4.14 -18.68 6.55
C SER A 33 -3.73 -17.89 7.80
N PRO A 34 -2.42 -17.75 8.10
CA PRO A 34 -1.96 -16.96 9.22
C PRO A 34 -2.47 -15.52 9.13
N SER A 35 -3.00 -14.98 10.23
CA SER A 35 -3.53 -13.61 10.29
C SER A 35 -2.51 -12.56 9.84
N SER A 36 -1.23 -12.81 10.08
CA SER A 36 -0.11 -11.98 9.61
C SER A 36 -0.05 -11.86 8.09
N ILE A 37 -0.19 -12.96 7.36
CA ILE A 37 -0.14 -12.95 5.88
C ILE A 37 -1.36 -12.22 5.32
N ASN A 38 -2.55 -12.44 5.91
CA ASN A 38 -3.76 -11.72 5.52
C ASN A 38 -3.64 -10.20 5.75
N PHE A 39 -2.90 -9.79 6.78
CA PHE A 39 -2.61 -8.37 7.02
C PHE A 39 -1.66 -7.78 5.97
N LEU A 40 -0.67 -8.55 5.47
CA LEU A 40 0.17 -8.10 4.34
C LEU A 40 -0.64 -7.93 3.04
N VAL A 41 -1.60 -8.83 2.77
CA VAL A 41 -2.54 -8.68 1.64
C VAL A 41 -3.32 -7.37 1.79
N PHE A 42 -3.90 -7.13 2.97
CA PHE A 42 -4.64 -5.90 3.27
C PHE A 42 -3.76 -4.65 3.08
N SER A 43 -2.55 -4.63 3.66
CA SER A 43 -1.61 -3.52 3.54
C SER A 43 -1.27 -3.23 2.08
N SER A 44 -1.07 -4.28 1.27
CA SER A 44 -0.74 -4.14 -0.15
C SER A 44 -1.91 -3.55 -0.96
N VAL A 45 -3.15 -4.04 -0.73
CA VAL A 45 -4.37 -3.48 -1.35
C VAL A 45 -4.58 -2.03 -0.92
N TRP A 46 -4.37 -1.73 0.37
CA TRP A 46 -4.43 -0.36 0.88
C TRP A 46 -3.46 0.56 0.15
N THR A 47 -2.20 0.16 -0.05
CA THR A 47 -1.23 0.97 -0.83
C THR A 47 -1.71 1.29 -2.23
N LEU A 48 -2.35 0.34 -2.91
CA LEU A 48 -2.88 0.57 -4.26
C LEU A 48 -4.02 1.59 -4.24
N LEU A 49 -4.93 1.50 -3.27
CA LEU A 49 -6.00 2.49 -3.08
C LEU A 49 -5.45 3.87 -2.73
N ALA A 50 -4.47 3.94 -1.82
CA ALA A 50 -3.78 5.17 -1.45
C ALA A 50 -3.10 5.84 -2.67
N LEU A 51 -2.45 5.05 -3.52
CA LEU A 51 -1.81 5.54 -4.74
C LEU A 51 -2.81 6.03 -5.79
N ILE A 52 -3.95 5.35 -5.94
CA ILE A 52 -5.06 5.83 -6.78
C ILE A 52 -5.57 7.17 -6.27
N TYR A 53 -5.83 7.28 -4.96
CA TYR A 53 -6.27 8.52 -4.33
C TYR A 53 -5.29 9.66 -4.58
N LEU A 54 -4.00 9.44 -4.30
CA LEU A 54 -2.96 10.46 -4.44
C LEU A 54 -2.70 10.86 -5.91
N SER A 55 -2.80 9.91 -6.85
CA SER A 55 -2.65 10.19 -8.28
C SER A 55 -3.85 11.00 -8.81
N LEU A 56 -5.07 10.69 -8.36
CA LEU A 56 -6.27 11.48 -8.65
C LEU A 56 -6.20 12.90 -8.07
N THR A 57 -5.69 13.05 -6.84
CA THR A 57 -5.46 14.36 -6.22
C THR A 57 -4.49 15.21 -7.05
N SER A 58 -3.38 14.61 -7.52
CA SER A 58 -2.39 15.32 -8.33
C SER A 58 -2.90 15.71 -9.73
N TRP A 59 -3.93 15.06 -10.27
CA TRP A 59 -4.31 15.26 -11.68
C TRP A 59 -5.33 16.38 -11.90
N LYS A 60 -6.28 16.64 -10.98
CA LYS A 60 -7.41 17.55 -11.27
C LYS A 60 -8.03 18.33 -10.09
N LEU A 61 -7.51 18.24 -8.86
CA LEU A 61 -8.20 18.81 -7.69
C LEU A 61 -7.27 19.58 -6.76
N GLU A 62 -6.69 20.68 -7.23
CA GLU A 62 -6.04 21.68 -6.36
C GLU A 62 -6.98 22.20 -5.25
N ARG A 63 -8.30 22.07 -5.45
CA ARG A 63 -9.34 22.49 -4.49
C ARG A 63 -9.60 21.51 -3.33
N PHE A 64 -9.16 20.25 -3.44
CA PHE A 64 -9.26 19.24 -2.38
C PHE A 64 -7.90 18.73 -1.91
N ALA A 65 -6.81 19.35 -2.38
CA ALA A 65 -5.45 19.05 -1.94
C ALA A 65 -5.22 19.61 -0.53
N HIS A 66 -5.90 19.05 0.47
CA HIS A 66 -5.59 19.33 1.87
C HIS A 66 -4.29 18.58 2.20
N PRO A 67 -3.17 19.26 2.47
CA PRO A 67 -1.86 18.62 2.69
C PRO A 67 -1.89 17.61 3.85
N TRP A 68 -2.82 17.81 4.79
CA TRP A 68 -3.10 16.90 5.90
C TRP A 68 -3.60 15.52 5.48
N ILE A 69 -4.45 15.42 4.45
CA ILE A 69 -5.00 14.12 4.01
C ILE A 69 -3.93 13.32 3.27
N ILE A 70 -3.14 14.01 2.45
CA ILE A 70 -1.98 13.43 1.75
C ILE A 70 -0.99 12.88 2.78
N CYS A 71 -0.62 13.68 3.78
CA CYS A 71 0.28 13.27 4.85
C CYS A 71 -0.30 12.12 5.68
N GLY A 72 -1.60 12.13 5.97
CA GLY A 72 -2.29 11.06 6.69
C GLY A 72 -2.30 9.72 5.94
N VAL A 73 -2.61 9.75 4.64
CA VAL A 73 -2.61 8.54 3.79
C VAL A 73 -1.21 7.92 3.69
N GLU A 74 -0.18 8.74 3.51
CA GLU A 74 1.21 8.28 3.46
C GLU A 74 1.67 7.74 4.82
N SER A 75 1.35 8.42 5.92
CA SER A 75 1.69 7.97 7.27
C SER A 75 1.00 6.66 7.63
N LEU A 76 -0.28 6.52 7.28
CA LEU A 76 -1.02 5.28 7.52
C LEU A 76 -0.45 4.13 6.71
N THR A 77 -0.02 4.41 5.47
CA THR A 77 0.68 3.45 4.63
C THR A 77 1.97 2.96 5.30
N MET A 78 2.81 3.85 5.82
CA MET A 78 4.03 3.47 6.55
C MET A 78 3.70 2.62 7.79
N LEU A 79 2.66 2.99 8.54
CA LEU A 79 2.22 2.25 9.72
C LEU A 79 1.73 0.83 9.39
N PHE A 80 0.97 0.66 8.30
CA PHE A 80 0.52 -0.65 7.87
C PHE A 80 1.67 -1.53 7.38
N TRP A 81 2.63 -0.98 6.63
CA TRP A 81 3.82 -1.73 6.26
C TRP A 81 4.64 -2.13 7.47
N PHE A 82 4.87 -1.21 8.41
CA PHE A 82 5.60 -1.50 9.64
C PHE A 82 4.92 -2.59 10.49
N ALA A 83 3.61 -2.45 10.74
CA ALA A 83 2.83 -3.45 11.45
C ALA A 83 2.81 -4.80 10.71
N GLY A 84 2.78 -4.79 9.38
CA GLY A 84 2.77 -6.01 8.56
C GLY A 84 4.07 -6.78 8.66
N PHE A 85 5.22 -6.09 8.58
CA PHE A 85 6.51 -6.75 8.79
C PHE A 85 6.67 -7.26 10.22
N ILE A 86 6.18 -6.53 11.25
CA ILE A 86 6.20 -7.02 12.63
C ILE A 86 5.31 -8.25 12.79
N ALA A 87 4.13 -8.28 12.17
CA ALA A 87 3.25 -9.44 12.24
C ALA A 87 3.86 -10.67 11.56
N ALA A 88 4.69 -10.48 10.53
CA ALA A 88 5.34 -11.55 9.77
C ALA A 88 6.69 -12.00 10.34
N ALA A 89 7.29 -11.25 11.27
CA ALA A 89 8.55 -11.57 11.94
C ALA A 89 8.34 -12.49 13.15
#